data_AF-A0AAW0KLY3-F1
#
_entry.id   AF-A0AAW0KLY3-F1
#
_cell.length_a   1.000
_cell.length_b   1.000
_cell.length_c   1.000
_cell.angle_alpha   90.00
_cell.angle_beta   90.00
_cell.angle_gamma   90.00
#
_symmetry.space_group_name_H-M   'P 1'
#
loop_
_entity.id
_entity.type
_entity.pdbx_description
1 polymer ?
#
loop_
_entity_poly.entity_id
_entity_poly.type
_entity_poly.pdbx_seq_one_letter_code
_entity_poly.pdbx_strand_id
1 'polypeptide(L)'
;MAKIEARNPSGVTYEDKLKDAKELYKESPAQTTGKKSAFAFEHCWVELKNQPKWNMPKERSKGFPQTPSSIDEGGSIDDDTVELERPIGRKAEKAKRKRADGDKSFDDYLAKKLQYMEESHEQDNEALRIKADRVRVDAQRADIEKERADTEKKRADIENERLRLETSRETHRVDIENERLRLETIREEGRIMTLDTSGMNDKESRYFENLKDKILARQQLE
;
A
#
# COMPACT_ATOMS: atom_id res chain seq x y z
N MET A 1 1.78 3.51 31.65
CA MET A 1 1.49 2.07 31.43
C MET A 1 0.46 1.52 32.40
N ALA A 2 0.67 1.56 33.72
CA ALA A 2 -0.28 1.00 34.71
C ALA A 2 -1.74 1.47 34.54
N LYS A 3 -1.98 2.75 34.23
CA LYS A 3 -3.32 3.30 33.99
C LYS A 3 -4.01 2.76 32.73
N ILE A 4 -3.25 2.35 31.71
CA ILE A 4 -3.76 1.81 30.44
C ILE A 4 -3.95 0.30 30.55
N GLU A 5 -3.02 -0.38 31.21
CA GLU A 5 -3.13 -1.82 31.48
C GLU A 5 -4.35 -2.14 32.37
N ALA A 6 -4.71 -1.24 33.29
CA ALA A 6 -5.94 -1.38 34.09
C ALA A 6 -7.24 -1.32 33.28
N ARG A 7 -7.22 -0.76 32.06
CA ARG A 7 -8.42 -0.59 31.21
C ARG A 7 -8.84 -1.88 30.50
N ASN A 8 -7.94 -2.86 30.36
CA ASN A 8 -8.15 -4.22 29.82
C ASN A 8 -9.15 -4.35 28.63
N PRO A 9 -9.09 -3.53 27.56
CA PRO A 9 -9.92 -3.79 26.38
C PRO A 9 -9.43 -5.05 25.66
N SER A 10 -10.35 -5.91 25.19
CA SER A 10 -10.01 -7.10 24.41
C SER A 10 -9.56 -6.71 22.99
N GLY A 11 -8.52 -7.38 22.49
CA GLY A 11 -8.05 -7.23 21.10
C GLY A 11 -7.04 -6.12 20.80
N VAL A 12 -6.56 -5.37 21.80
CA VAL A 12 -5.53 -4.32 21.57
C VAL A 12 -4.12 -4.89 21.55
N THR A 13 -3.33 -4.50 20.53
CA THR A 13 -1.92 -4.93 20.43
C THR A 13 -1.02 -4.12 21.36
N TYR A 14 0.22 -4.59 21.57
CA TYR A 14 1.20 -3.87 22.39
C TYR A 14 1.51 -2.46 21.85
N GLU A 15 1.54 -2.32 20.52
CA GLU A 15 1.79 -1.03 19.86
C GLU A 15 0.65 -0.05 20.12
N ASP A 16 -0.60 -0.53 20.12
CA ASP A 16 -1.78 0.29 20.46
C ASP A 16 -1.70 0.81 21.90
N LYS A 17 -1.31 -0.06 22.84
CA LYS A 17 -1.12 0.33 24.26
C LYS A 17 -0.01 1.36 24.42
N LEU A 18 1.09 1.22 23.68
CA LEU A 18 2.20 2.16 23.71
C LEU A 18 1.81 3.51 23.10
N LYS A 19 0.99 3.51 22.05
CA LYS A 19 0.44 4.73 21.44
C LYS A 19 -0.48 5.48 22.39
N ASP A 20 -1.45 4.78 22.99
CA ASP A 20 -2.36 5.34 24.01
C ASP A 20 -1.57 5.91 25.20
N ALA A 21 -0.49 5.24 25.61
CA ALA A 21 0.41 5.73 26.68
C ALA A 21 1.12 7.01 26.33
N LYS A 22 1.54 7.14 25.06
CA LYS A 22 2.20 8.35 24.59
C LYS A 22 1.22 9.52 24.49
N GLU A 23 0.01 9.26 24.06
CA GLU A 23 -1.06 10.27 23.98
C GLU A 23 -1.45 10.76 25.38
N LEU A 24 -1.72 9.86 26.31
CA LEU A 24 -2.01 10.23 27.71
C LEU A 24 -0.88 11.06 28.36
N TYR A 25 0.38 10.74 28.07
CA TYR A 25 1.52 11.48 28.62
C TYR A 25 1.65 12.89 28.02
N LYS A 26 1.38 13.05 26.72
CA LYS A 26 1.36 14.37 26.05
C LYS A 26 0.20 15.23 26.55
N GLU A 27 -0.93 14.61 26.89
CA GLU A 27 -2.12 15.30 27.38
C GLU A 27 -2.04 15.63 28.86
N SER A 28 -1.32 14.84 29.66
CA SER A 28 -1.08 15.14 31.07
C SER A 28 -0.07 16.29 31.21
N PRO A 29 -0.48 17.48 31.67
CA PRO A 29 0.47 18.53 32.03
C PRO A 29 1.36 18.02 33.15
N ALA A 30 2.67 18.28 33.07
CA ALA A 30 3.57 17.95 34.16
C ALA A 30 3.08 18.67 35.43
N GLN A 31 2.84 17.90 36.50
CA GLN A 31 2.22 18.34 37.74
C GLN A 31 2.95 19.52 38.41
N THR A 32 4.21 19.75 38.03
CA THR A 32 5.11 20.77 38.55
C THR A 32 5.20 22.04 37.70
N THR A 33 4.88 21.99 36.40
CA THR A 33 5.15 23.10 35.46
C THR A 33 3.98 23.47 34.56
N GLY A 34 2.85 22.75 34.61
CA GLY A 34 1.61 23.08 33.87
C GLY A 34 1.69 22.96 32.34
N LYS A 35 2.87 22.64 31.80
CA LYS A 35 3.13 22.50 30.35
C LYS A 35 3.03 21.04 29.94
N LYS A 36 2.51 20.81 28.73
CA LYS A 36 2.49 19.50 28.07
C LYS A 36 3.92 19.11 27.70
N SER A 37 4.34 17.90 28.08
CA SER A 37 5.68 17.36 27.83
C SER A 37 5.67 16.40 26.64
N ALA A 38 6.65 16.51 25.75
CA ALA A 38 6.90 15.51 24.71
C ALA A 38 7.96 14.52 25.17
N PHE A 39 7.94 13.29 24.65
CA PHE A 39 8.99 12.30 24.91
C PHE A 39 10.31 12.72 24.26
N ALA A 40 11.18 13.36 25.04
CA ALA A 40 12.46 13.89 24.56
C ALA A 40 13.37 12.83 23.93
N PHE A 41 13.30 11.58 24.40
CA PHE A 41 14.19 10.49 23.99
C PHE A 41 13.47 9.35 23.23
N GLU A 42 12.29 9.62 22.67
CA GLU A 42 11.57 8.59 21.90
C GLU A 42 12.39 8.07 20.72
N HIS A 43 13.08 8.97 20.00
CA HIS A 43 13.92 8.59 18.87
C HIS A 43 15.07 7.65 19.29
N CYS A 44 15.73 7.97 20.41
CA CYS A 44 16.79 7.10 20.97
C CYS A 44 16.26 5.71 21.30
N TRP A 45 15.05 5.59 21.85
CA TRP A 45 14.45 4.30 22.16
C TRP A 45 14.17 3.49 20.89
N VAL A 46 13.63 4.12 19.85
CA VAL A 46 13.36 3.44 18.56
C VAL A 46 14.65 2.89 17.93
N GLU A 47 15.75 3.62 18.05
CA GLU A 47 17.07 3.19 17.55
C GLU A 47 17.71 2.09 18.43
N LEU A 48 17.51 2.14 19.74
CA LEU A 48 18.18 1.24 20.68
C LEU A 48 17.38 -0.03 20.99
N LYS A 49 16.05 -0.05 20.83
CA LYS A 49 15.19 -1.17 21.24
C LYS A 49 15.53 -2.48 20.53
N ASN A 50 16.08 -2.41 19.32
CA ASN A 50 16.45 -3.58 18.54
C ASN A 50 17.92 -3.98 18.70
N GLN A 51 18.69 -3.23 19.49
CA GLN A 51 20.09 -3.56 19.74
C GLN A 51 20.19 -4.83 20.58
N PRO A 52 21.15 -5.73 20.28
CA PRO A 52 21.26 -7.04 20.93
C PRO A 52 21.46 -6.92 22.44
N LYS A 53 22.04 -5.81 22.92
CA LYS A 53 22.16 -5.53 24.36
C LYS A 53 20.81 -5.60 25.11
N TRP A 54 19.70 -5.31 24.44
CA TRP A 54 18.37 -5.17 25.04
C TRP A 54 17.38 -6.30 24.68
N ASN A 55 17.67 -7.10 23.64
CA ASN A 55 16.79 -8.16 23.13
C ASN A 55 17.24 -9.60 23.44
N MET A 56 18.35 -9.77 24.15
CA MET A 56 18.82 -11.10 24.53
C MET A 56 17.90 -11.71 25.60
N PRO A 57 17.47 -12.98 25.46
CA PRO A 57 16.84 -13.71 26.55
C PRO A 57 17.77 -13.68 27.76
N LYS A 58 17.38 -12.93 28.79
CA LYS A 58 18.11 -12.93 30.06
C LYS A 58 17.84 -14.27 30.72
N GLU A 59 18.68 -15.27 30.48
CA GLU A 59 18.78 -16.36 31.43
C GLU A 59 19.19 -15.76 32.78
N ARG A 60 18.37 -15.98 33.80
CA ARG A 60 18.63 -15.47 35.15
C ARG A 60 19.84 -16.23 35.73
N SER A 61 21.04 -15.82 35.34
CA SER A 61 22.28 -16.30 35.93
C SER A 61 22.35 -15.77 37.37
N LYS A 62 22.15 -16.65 38.35
CA LYS A 62 22.42 -16.38 39.76
C LYS A 62 23.91 -16.02 39.92
N GLY A 63 24.16 -14.78 40.34
CA GLY A 63 25.40 -14.36 40.99
C GLY A 63 26.52 -13.94 40.05
N PHE A 64 26.56 -12.66 39.70
CA PHE A 64 27.80 -11.99 39.29
C PHE A 64 28.50 -11.43 40.55
N PRO A 65 29.81 -11.59 40.73
CA PRO A 65 30.53 -11.02 41.87
C PRO A 65 30.74 -9.51 41.67
N GLN A 66 30.39 -8.73 42.69
CA GLN A 66 30.78 -7.32 42.81
C GLN A 66 32.30 -7.21 42.98
N THR A 67 32.89 -6.23 42.32
CA THR A 67 34.32 -5.86 42.45
C THR A 67 34.59 -5.31 43.86
N PRO A 68 35.64 -5.77 44.58
CA PRO A 68 35.98 -5.21 45.87
C PRO A 68 36.74 -3.88 45.71
N SER A 69 36.27 -2.85 46.42
CA SER A 69 36.98 -1.58 46.62
C SER A 69 38.22 -1.81 47.47
N SER A 70 39.36 -1.25 47.04
CA SER A 70 40.62 -1.22 47.79
C SER A 70 40.51 -0.37 49.05
N ILE A 71 41.04 -0.89 50.17
CA ILE A 71 41.68 -0.15 51.25
C ILE A 71 42.72 -1.09 51.85
N ASP A 72 43.97 -0.61 51.86
CA ASP A 72 45.15 -1.23 52.45
C ASP A 72 45.48 -0.49 53.75
N GLU A 73 46.10 -1.20 54.70
CA GLU A 73 47.04 -0.72 55.75
C GLU A 73 46.92 -1.48 57.08
N GLY A 74 48.08 -1.96 57.56
CA GLY A 74 48.40 -2.12 58.98
C GLY A 74 48.94 -3.50 59.37
N GLY A 75 50.27 -3.68 59.31
CA GLY A 75 50.96 -4.86 59.85
C GLY A 75 51.47 -4.70 61.29
N SER A 76 51.85 -5.82 61.93
CA SER A 76 53.03 -6.01 62.80
C SER A 76 52.94 -7.35 63.59
N ILE A 77 53.93 -8.24 63.36
CA ILE A 77 54.75 -9.14 64.24
C ILE A 77 54.03 -9.81 65.46
N ASP A 78 54.09 -11.12 65.76
CA ASP A 78 55.16 -12.01 66.30
C ASP A 78 54.58 -13.47 66.35
N ASP A 79 55.27 -14.52 65.87
CA ASP A 79 56.13 -15.47 66.62
C ASP A 79 55.50 -16.87 66.86
N ASP A 80 56.38 -17.87 66.72
CA ASP A 80 56.40 -19.28 67.17
C ASP A 80 55.45 -20.38 66.63
N THR A 81 56.08 -21.31 65.88
CA THR A 81 56.07 -22.78 65.98
C THR A 81 54.84 -23.52 66.53
N VAL A 82 54.12 -24.25 65.66
CA VAL A 82 54.00 -25.74 65.68
C VAL A 82 53.18 -26.28 64.50
N GLU A 83 53.74 -27.33 63.89
CA GLU A 83 53.18 -28.18 62.85
C GLU A 83 52.01 -29.03 63.41
N LEU A 84 50.78 -28.74 63.00
CA LEU A 84 49.63 -29.65 63.16
C LEU A 84 48.77 -29.58 61.91
N GLU A 85 48.94 -30.57 61.04
CA GLU A 85 48.21 -30.73 59.78
C GLU A 85 46.71 -30.94 60.07
N ARG A 86 45.91 -29.90 59.77
CA ARG A 86 44.45 -29.93 59.93
C ARG A 86 43.82 -30.73 58.77
N PRO A 87 42.78 -31.54 59.02
CA PRO A 87 42.12 -32.31 57.96
C PRO A 87 41.56 -31.38 56.87
N ILE A 88 41.69 -31.81 55.61
CA ILE A 88 41.37 -31.01 54.43
C ILE A 88 39.90 -30.56 54.48
N GLY A 89 39.69 -29.25 54.61
CA GLY A 89 38.36 -28.68 54.78
C GLY A 89 37.53 -28.74 53.49
N ARG A 90 36.20 -28.74 53.65
CA ARG A 90 35.16 -28.59 52.60
C ARG A 90 35.45 -27.56 51.49
N LYS A 91 36.34 -26.58 51.72
CA LYS A 91 36.80 -25.60 50.72
C LYS A 91 37.60 -26.23 49.57
N ALA A 92 38.42 -27.26 49.82
CA ALA A 92 39.23 -27.91 48.80
C ALA A 92 38.38 -28.80 47.86
N GLU A 93 37.35 -29.46 48.39
CA GLU A 93 36.38 -30.25 47.60
C GLU A 93 35.49 -29.35 46.73
N LYS A 94 35.07 -28.19 47.24
CA LYS A 94 34.29 -27.20 46.47
C LYS A 94 35.10 -26.56 45.34
N ALA A 95 36.43 -26.50 45.45
CA ALA A 95 37.31 -26.00 44.40
C ALA A 95 37.44 -26.99 43.22
N LYS A 96 37.41 -28.30 43.47
CA LYS A 96 37.46 -29.32 42.41
C LYS A 96 36.19 -29.38 41.56
N ARG A 97 35.02 -29.09 42.15
CA ARG A 97 33.74 -28.97 41.40
C ARG A 97 33.67 -27.76 40.45
N LYS A 98 34.52 -26.75 40.61
CA LYS A 98 34.49 -25.54 39.74
C LYS A 98 35.30 -25.66 38.46
N ARG A 99 36.05 -26.76 38.25
CA ARG A 99 36.93 -26.93 37.09
C ARG A 99 36.31 -27.77 35.96
N ALA A 100 35.06 -28.24 36.10
CA ALA A 100 34.42 -29.13 35.12
C ALA A 100 33.28 -28.50 34.29
N ASP A 101 32.56 -27.50 34.81
CA ASP A 101 31.30 -27.02 34.20
C ASP A 101 31.32 -25.58 33.65
N GLY A 102 32.45 -24.87 33.73
CA GLY A 102 32.48 -23.41 33.53
C GLY A 102 32.78 -22.90 32.12
N ASP A 103 33.35 -23.72 31.24
CA ASP A 103 33.97 -23.22 30.00
C ASP A 103 33.09 -23.37 28.75
N LYS A 104 32.18 -24.37 28.75
CA LYS A 104 31.29 -24.66 27.62
C LYS A 104 30.18 -23.61 27.41
N SER A 105 29.91 -22.76 28.39
CA SER A 105 28.79 -21.81 28.35
C SER A 105 29.09 -20.53 27.55
N PHE A 106 30.34 -20.08 27.52
CA PHE A 106 30.70 -18.84 26.81
C PHE A 106 30.92 -19.10 25.32
N ASP A 107 31.54 -20.22 24.97
CA ASP A 107 31.76 -20.62 23.58
C ASP A 107 30.43 -20.98 22.88
N ASP A 108 29.54 -21.69 23.58
CA ASP A 108 28.16 -21.95 23.11
C ASP A 108 27.35 -20.66 22.92
N TYR A 109 27.52 -19.69 23.81
CA TYR A 109 26.93 -18.36 23.66
C TYR A 109 27.46 -17.62 22.43
N LEU A 110 28.77 -17.68 22.17
CA LEU A 110 29.40 -17.03 21.03
C LEU A 110 28.96 -17.67 19.70
N ALA A 111 28.92 -19.01 19.66
CA ALA A 111 28.42 -19.78 18.53
C ALA A 111 26.96 -19.44 18.21
N LYS A 112 26.09 -19.43 19.24
CA LYS A 112 24.68 -19.08 19.09
C LYS A 112 24.47 -17.63 18.64
N LYS A 113 25.33 -16.70 19.09
CA LYS A 113 25.30 -15.30 18.66
C LYS A 113 25.70 -15.16 17.19
N LEU A 114 26.72 -15.89 16.73
CA LEU A 114 27.13 -15.89 15.33
C LEU A 114 26.02 -16.46 14.43
N GLN A 115 25.43 -17.58 14.83
CA GLN A 115 24.31 -18.19 14.11
C GLN A 115 23.13 -17.23 13.97
N TYR A 116 22.74 -16.54 15.04
CA TYR A 116 21.65 -15.55 14.97
C TYR A 116 21.96 -14.38 14.01
N MET A 117 23.21 -13.90 13.98
CA MET A 117 23.59 -12.85 13.04
C MET A 117 23.58 -13.34 11.59
N GLU A 118 24.02 -14.57 11.35
CA GLU A 118 23.99 -15.20 10.03
C GLU A 118 22.55 -15.41 9.54
N GLU A 119 21.68 -16.00 10.38
CA GLU A 119 20.26 -16.18 10.07
C GLU A 119 19.54 -14.84 9.81
N SER A 120 19.82 -13.80 10.61
CA SER A 120 19.28 -12.46 10.38
C SER A 120 19.74 -11.87 9.05
N HIS A 121 21.02 -12.04 8.71
CA HIS A 121 21.58 -11.54 7.47
C HIS A 121 21.03 -12.30 6.25
N GLU A 122 20.78 -13.61 6.36
CA GLU A 122 20.11 -14.39 5.33
C GLU A 122 18.67 -13.93 5.10
N GLN A 123 17.92 -13.67 6.19
CA GLN A 123 16.56 -13.12 6.09
C GLN A 123 16.52 -11.75 5.41
N ASP A 124 17.46 -10.87 5.75
CA ASP A 124 17.58 -9.55 5.12
C ASP A 124 17.90 -9.68 3.62
N ASN A 125 18.79 -10.59 3.25
CA ASN A 125 19.13 -10.86 1.84
C ASN A 125 17.95 -11.44 1.06
N GLU A 126 17.20 -12.36 1.65
CA GLU A 126 16.00 -12.92 1.01
C GLU A 126 14.91 -11.85 0.85
N ALA A 127 14.72 -11.00 1.86
CA ALA A 127 13.80 -9.86 1.77
C ALA A 127 14.22 -8.87 0.66
N LEU A 128 15.53 -8.63 0.48
CA LEU A 128 16.04 -7.81 -0.62
C LEU A 128 15.79 -8.44 -1.99
N ARG A 129 15.98 -9.76 -2.13
CA ARG A 129 15.68 -10.50 -3.38
C ARG A 129 14.21 -10.40 -3.75
N ILE A 130 13.30 -10.66 -2.79
CA ILE A 130 11.86 -10.55 -3.00
C ILE A 130 11.48 -9.12 -3.41
N LYS A 131 12.06 -8.10 -2.78
CA LYS A 131 11.82 -6.70 -3.16
C LYS A 131 12.31 -6.40 -4.57
N ALA A 132 13.50 -6.88 -4.96
CA ALA A 132 14.04 -6.69 -6.30
C ALA A 132 13.15 -7.36 -7.36
N ASP A 133 12.68 -8.59 -7.10
CA ASP A 133 11.76 -9.29 -7.98
C ASP A 133 10.42 -8.57 -8.11
N ARG A 134 9.89 -8.05 -7.01
CA ARG A 134 8.66 -7.25 -7.02
C ARG A 134 8.82 -6.00 -7.89
N VAL A 135 9.91 -5.25 -7.74
CA VAL A 135 10.19 -4.07 -8.57
C VAL A 135 10.29 -4.44 -10.05
N ARG A 136 10.93 -5.56 -10.38
CA ARG A 136 11.02 -6.06 -11.76
C ARG A 136 9.64 -6.41 -12.34
N VAL A 137 8.81 -7.10 -11.56
CA VAL A 137 7.44 -7.44 -11.97
C VAL A 137 6.58 -6.18 -12.13
N ASP A 138 6.70 -5.22 -11.22
CA ASP A 138 5.96 -3.96 -11.28
C ASP A 138 6.38 -3.13 -12.52
N ALA A 139 7.68 -3.11 -12.87
CA ALA A 139 8.16 -2.49 -14.09
C ALA A 139 7.57 -3.16 -15.36
N GLN A 140 7.60 -4.49 -15.42
CA GLN A 140 6.99 -5.24 -16.53
C GLN A 140 5.47 -4.99 -16.64
N ARG A 141 4.77 -4.90 -15.51
CA ARG A 141 3.33 -4.56 -15.48
C ARG A 141 3.08 -3.17 -16.03
N ALA A 142 3.89 -2.18 -15.67
CA ALA A 142 3.77 -0.82 -16.17
C ALA A 142 4.00 -0.73 -17.69
N ASP A 143 4.98 -1.47 -18.22
CA ASP A 143 5.23 -1.54 -19.67
C ASP A 143 4.04 -2.15 -20.43
N ILE A 144 3.50 -3.26 -19.92
CA ILE A 144 2.31 -3.92 -20.50
C ILE A 144 1.08 -2.99 -20.43
N GLU A 145 0.89 -2.29 -19.32
CA GLU A 145 -0.21 -1.34 -19.17
C GLU A 145 -0.11 -0.20 -20.18
N LYS A 146 1.08 0.33 -20.40
CA LYS A 146 1.33 1.35 -21.42
C LYS A 146 1.02 0.85 -22.84
N GLU A 147 1.48 -0.35 -23.19
CA GLU A 147 1.17 -0.94 -24.50
C GLU A 147 -0.34 -1.18 -24.71
N ARG A 148 -1.04 -1.61 -23.65
CA ARG A 148 -2.50 -1.77 -23.66
C ARG A 148 -3.20 -0.43 -23.86
N ALA A 149 -2.79 0.62 -23.15
CA ALA A 149 -3.35 1.96 -23.31
C ALA A 149 -3.13 2.52 -24.73
N ASP A 150 -1.94 2.31 -25.30
CA ASP A 150 -1.65 2.71 -26.68
C ASP A 150 -2.51 1.94 -27.70
N THR A 151 -2.71 0.65 -27.47
CA THR A 151 -3.56 -0.19 -28.32
C THR A 151 -5.03 0.19 -28.21
N GLU A 152 -5.51 0.49 -27.01
CA GLU A 152 -6.87 0.96 -26.76
C GLU A 152 -7.12 2.31 -27.44
N LYS A 153 -6.18 3.26 -27.34
CA LYS A 153 -6.26 4.54 -28.04
C LYS A 153 -6.37 4.35 -29.56
N LYS A 154 -5.52 3.50 -30.16
CA LYS A 154 -5.60 3.18 -31.60
C LYS A 154 -6.96 2.57 -31.98
N ARG A 155 -7.53 1.71 -31.14
CA ARG A 155 -8.86 1.13 -31.37
C ARG A 155 -9.95 2.21 -31.32
N ALA A 156 -9.88 3.10 -30.34
CA ALA A 156 -10.81 4.23 -30.23
C ALA A 156 -10.71 5.18 -31.43
N ASP A 157 -9.50 5.46 -31.91
CA ASP A 157 -9.29 6.31 -33.11
C ASP A 157 -9.92 5.66 -34.37
N ILE A 158 -9.71 4.36 -34.56
CA ILE A 158 -10.31 3.59 -35.67
C ILE A 158 -11.84 3.59 -35.57
N GLU A 159 -12.40 3.40 -34.37
CA GLU A 159 -13.84 3.40 -34.14
C GLU A 159 -14.47 4.77 -34.40
N ASN A 160 -13.83 5.85 -33.92
CA ASN A 160 -14.28 7.22 -34.19
C ASN A 160 -14.29 7.53 -35.69
N GLU A 161 -13.24 7.15 -36.42
CA GLU A 161 -13.18 7.35 -37.86
C GLU A 161 -14.25 6.53 -38.60
N ARG A 162 -14.47 5.28 -38.15
CA ARG A 162 -15.57 4.45 -38.68
C ARG A 162 -16.93 5.11 -38.47
N LEU A 163 -17.20 5.65 -37.28
CA LEU A 163 -18.46 6.35 -36.99
C LEU A 163 -18.63 7.59 -37.86
N ARG A 164 -17.57 8.37 -38.09
CA ARG A 164 -17.61 9.53 -39.00
C ARG A 164 -17.97 9.13 -40.43
N LEU A 165 -17.31 8.09 -40.96
CA LEU A 165 -17.61 7.57 -42.29
C LEU A 165 -19.03 7.03 -42.40
N GLU A 166 -19.52 6.39 -41.34
CA GLU A 166 -20.90 5.88 -41.27
C GLU A 166 -21.91 7.04 -41.28
N THR A 167 -21.72 8.06 -40.46
CA THR A 167 -22.56 9.27 -40.46
C THR A 167 -22.51 9.99 -41.81
N SER A 168 -21.34 10.12 -42.42
CA SER A 168 -21.20 10.73 -43.75
C SER A 168 -21.91 9.91 -44.83
N ARG A 169 -21.86 8.58 -44.75
CA ARG A 169 -22.58 7.70 -45.69
C ARG A 169 -24.09 7.84 -45.52
N GLU A 170 -24.56 7.90 -44.28
CA GLU A 170 -26.00 7.97 -43.99
C GLU A 170 -26.59 9.32 -44.38
N THR A 171 -25.89 10.42 -44.10
CA THR A 171 -26.30 11.76 -44.58
C THR A 171 -26.40 11.80 -46.10
N HIS A 172 -25.40 11.28 -46.82
CA HIS A 172 -25.46 11.20 -48.28
C HIS A 172 -26.60 10.31 -48.79
N ARG A 173 -26.96 9.24 -48.08
CA ARG A 173 -28.12 8.40 -48.42
C ARG A 173 -29.43 9.16 -48.26
N VAL A 174 -29.59 9.86 -47.15
CA VAL A 174 -30.77 10.70 -46.88
C VAL A 174 -30.88 11.81 -47.93
N ASP A 175 -29.77 12.44 -48.31
CA ASP A 175 -29.77 13.48 -49.35
C ASP A 175 -30.19 12.93 -50.72
N ILE A 176 -29.68 11.76 -51.11
CA ILE A 176 -30.13 11.08 -52.34
C ILE A 176 -31.63 10.76 -52.27
N GLU A 177 -32.11 10.24 -51.14
CA GLU A 177 -33.51 9.85 -50.99
C GLU A 177 -34.44 11.07 -51.02
N ASN A 178 -34.07 12.16 -50.34
CA ASN A 178 -34.79 13.42 -50.35
C ASN A 178 -34.85 14.01 -51.76
N GLU A 179 -33.74 14.03 -52.49
CA GLU A 179 -33.71 14.54 -53.87
C GLU A 179 -34.53 13.63 -54.80
N ARG A 180 -34.49 12.31 -54.60
CA ARG A 180 -35.33 11.37 -55.35
C ARG A 180 -36.82 11.62 -55.10
N LEU A 181 -37.22 11.83 -53.84
CA LEU A 181 -38.60 12.17 -53.48
C LEU A 181 -39.02 13.50 -54.09
N ARG A 182 -38.16 14.51 -54.04
CA ARG A 182 -38.40 15.82 -54.66
C ARG A 182 -38.64 15.71 -56.16
N LEU A 183 -37.79 14.98 -56.87
CA LEU A 183 -37.94 14.74 -58.32
C LEU A 183 -39.22 13.96 -58.64
N GLU A 184 -39.59 12.99 -57.81
CA GLU A 184 -40.85 12.25 -57.97
C GLU A 184 -42.07 13.17 -57.77
N THR A 185 -42.05 14.03 -56.75
CA THR A 185 -43.08 15.05 -56.54
C THR A 185 -43.21 15.97 -57.74
N ILE A 186 -42.11 16.54 -58.23
CA ILE A 186 -42.11 17.41 -59.41
C ILE A 186 -42.67 16.68 -60.63
N ARG A 187 -42.31 15.40 -60.81
CA ARG A 187 -42.81 14.58 -61.91
C ARG A 187 -44.32 14.37 -61.84
N GLU A 188 -44.84 14.01 -60.67
CA GLU A 188 -46.29 13.78 -60.48
C GLU A 188 -47.08 15.08 -60.59
N GLU A 189 -46.59 16.16 -59.99
CA GLU A 189 -47.18 17.50 -60.17
C GLU A 189 -47.19 17.92 -61.64
N GLY A 190 -46.11 17.68 -62.38
CA GLY A 190 -46.05 17.88 -63.82
C GLY A 190 -47.12 17.09 -64.58
N ARG A 191 -47.34 15.81 -64.24
CA ARG A 191 -48.43 15.00 -64.82
C ARG A 191 -49.79 15.63 -64.55
N ILE A 192 -50.06 16.02 -63.31
CA ILE A 192 -51.33 16.65 -62.91
C ILE A 192 -51.56 17.97 -63.66
N MET A 193 -50.52 18.80 -63.79
CA MET A 193 -50.61 20.08 -64.50
C MET A 193 -50.94 19.91 -65.99
N THR A 194 -50.39 18.89 -66.64
CA THR A 194 -50.62 18.61 -68.08
C THR A 194 -51.88 17.80 -68.38
N LEU A 195 -52.58 17.28 -67.37
CA LEU A 195 -53.77 16.46 -67.54
C LEU A 195 -54.92 17.29 -68.15
N ASP A 196 -55.42 16.85 -69.30
CA ASP A 196 -56.58 17.44 -69.97
C ASP A 196 -57.88 17.04 -69.25
N THR A 197 -58.58 18.03 -68.72
CA THR A 197 -59.82 17.88 -67.94
C THR A 197 -61.09 18.12 -68.77
N SER A 198 -60.96 18.46 -70.06
CA SER A 198 -62.10 18.78 -70.93
C SER A 198 -63.03 17.60 -71.21
N GLY A 199 -62.52 16.36 -71.12
CA GLY A 199 -63.28 15.13 -71.31
C GLY A 199 -63.85 14.50 -70.04
N MET A 200 -63.62 15.10 -68.86
CA MET A 200 -64.03 14.56 -67.56
C MET A 200 -65.40 15.08 -67.10
N ASN A 201 -66.03 14.43 -66.10
CA ASN A 201 -67.26 14.96 -65.50
C ASN A 201 -66.99 16.21 -64.64
N ASP A 202 -68.01 17.05 -64.40
CA ASP A 202 -67.87 18.32 -63.67
C ASP A 202 -67.19 18.20 -62.29
N LYS A 203 -67.41 17.10 -61.57
CA LYS A 203 -66.83 16.89 -60.23
C LYS A 203 -65.34 16.54 -60.33
N GLU A 204 -64.98 15.67 -61.27
CA GLU A 204 -63.60 15.27 -61.55
C GLU A 204 -62.78 16.43 -62.10
N SER A 205 -63.34 17.18 -63.07
CA SER A 205 -62.69 18.36 -63.63
C SER A 205 -62.37 19.39 -62.54
N ARG A 206 -63.35 19.74 -61.70
CA ARG A 206 -63.13 20.66 -60.55
C ARG A 206 -62.12 20.13 -59.55
N TYR A 207 -62.03 18.81 -59.34
CA TYR A 207 -61.04 18.22 -58.43
C TYR A 207 -59.61 18.47 -58.92
N PHE A 208 -59.34 18.18 -60.21
CA PHE A 208 -58.02 18.38 -60.79
C PHE A 208 -57.65 19.85 -60.95
N GLU A 209 -58.58 20.73 -61.32
CA GLU A 209 -58.32 22.17 -61.37
C GLU A 209 -57.91 22.73 -59.99
N ASN A 210 -58.64 22.37 -58.93
CA ASN A 210 -58.23 22.74 -57.56
C ASN A 210 -56.86 22.15 -57.17
N LEU A 211 -56.50 20.98 -57.70
CA LEU A 211 -55.21 20.34 -57.44
C LEU A 211 -54.07 21.10 -58.14
N LYS A 212 -54.29 21.53 -59.39
CA LYS A 212 -53.37 22.40 -60.15
C LYS A 212 -53.14 23.73 -59.43
N ASP A 213 -54.20 24.38 -58.96
CA ASP A 213 -54.10 25.63 -58.20
C ASP A 213 -53.27 25.46 -56.92
N LYS A 214 -53.46 24.35 -56.18
CA LYS A 214 -52.66 24.04 -54.98
C LYS A 214 -51.18 23.81 -55.30
N ILE A 215 -50.87 23.17 -56.43
CA ILE A 215 -49.49 22.96 -56.90
C ILE A 215 -48.84 24.32 -57.20
N LEU A 216 -49.51 25.16 -57.98
CA LEU A 216 -49.04 26.51 -58.32
C LEU A 216 -48.81 27.37 -57.07
N ALA A 217 -49.72 27.32 -56.10
CA ALA A 217 -49.59 28.06 -54.84
C ALA A 217 -48.38 27.60 -54.02
N ARG A 218 -48.05 26.29 -54.01
CA ARG A 218 -46.86 25.78 -53.33
C ARG A 218 -45.56 26.25 -54.00
N GLN A 219 -45.50 26.23 -55.33
CA GLN A 219 -44.31 26.65 -56.08
C GLN A 219 -44.05 28.17 -56.03
N GLN A 220 -45.05 28.98 -55.66
CA GLN A 220 -44.88 30.42 -55.44
C GLN A 220 -44.35 30.78 -54.04
N LEU A 221 -44.33 29.82 -53.11
CA LEU A 221 -43.90 30.01 -51.72
C LEU A 221 -42.48 29.49 -51.42
N GLU A 222 -41.94 28.60 -52.27
CA GLU A 222 -40.55 28.13 -52.23
C GLU A 222 -39.58 29.10 -52.94
#